data_AF-A0AAD7BA51-F1
#
_entry.id   AF-A0AAD7BA51-F1
#
_cell.length_a   1.000
_cell.length_b   1.000
_cell.length_c   1.000
_cell.angle_alpha   90.00
_cell.angle_beta   90.00
_cell.angle_gamma   90.00
#
_symmetry.space_group_name_H-M   'P 1'
#
loop_
_entity.id
_entity.type
_entity.pdbx_description
1 polymer ?
#
loop_
_entity_poly.entity_id
_entity_poly.type
_entity_poly.pdbx_seq_one_letter_code
_entity_poly.pdbx_strand_id
1 'polypeptide(L)'
;RIGDLSSSIDNQRQVLKDLEKQKSDTQSQLNALLDPMGRLPVEVSAEIFMECLPSTPTMDPDQAPTVFTEVCRAWRKLAISIPSLW
;
A
#
# COMPACT_ATOMS: atom_id res chain seq x y z
N ARG A 1 -2.78 25.11 -39.23
CA ARG A 1 -1.48 25.23 -38.53
C ARG A 1 -1.62 25.33 -37.01
N ILE A 2 -2.36 26.29 -36.44
CA ILE A 2 -2.64 26.32 -34.97
C ILE A 2 -3.59 25.17 -34.57
N GLY A 3 -4.62 24.89 -35.36
CA GLY A 3 -5.53 23.75 -35.13
C GLY A 3 -4.77 22.41 -35.10
N ASP A 4 -3.88 22.19 -36.07
CA ASP A 4 -3.06 20.97 -36.15
C ASP A 4 -2.14 20.80 -34.92
N LEU A 5 -1.58 21.90 -34.41
CA LEU A 5 -0.78 21.89 -33.19
C LEU A 5 -1.63 21.59 -31.94
N SER A 6 -2.85 22.14 -31.84
CA SER A 6 -3.78 21.84 -30.75
C SER A 6 -4.16 20.36 -30.74
N SER A 7 -4.54 19.81 -31.91
CA SER A 7 -4.87 18.39 -32.03
C SER A 7 -3.70 17.49 -31.69
N SER A 8 -2.47 17.89 -32.03
CA SER A 8 -1.25 17.15 -31.65
C SER A 8 -1.02 17.17 -30.14
N ILE A 9 -1.19 18.33 -29.48
CA ILE A 9 -1.09 18.46 -28.01
C ILE A 9 -2.12 17.57 -27.32
N ASP A 10 -3.36 17.57 -27.79
CA ASP A 10 -4.43 16.77 -27.18
C ASP A 10 -4.17 15.27 -27.33
N ASN A 11 -3.69 14.84 -28.49
CA ASN A 11 -3.29 13.46 -28.72
C ASN A 11 -2.13 13.04 -27.79
N GLN A 12 -1.10 13.87 -27.64
CA GLN A 12 0.02 13.60 -26.74
C GLN A 12 -0.41 13.52 -25.27
N ARG A 13 -1.32 14.41 -24.84
CA ARG A 13 -1.90 14.36 -23.49
C ARG A 13 -2.69 13.08 -23.25
N GLN A 14 -3.42 12.60 -24.25
CA GLN A 14 -4.16 11.35 -24.14
C GLN A 14 -3.20 10.17 -23.97
N VAL A 15 -2.16 10.09 -24.80
CA VAL A 15 -1.12 9.06 -24.68
C VAL A 15 -0.43 9.09 -23.31
N LEU A 16 -0.10 10.28 -22.80
CA LEU A 16 0.49 10.42 -21.46
C LEU A 16 -0.44 9.88 -20.37
N LYS A 17 -1.73 10.24 -20.40
CA LYS A 17 -2.72 9.73 -19.43
C LYS A 17 -2.83 8.20 -19.49
N ASP A 18 -2.85 7.64 -20.69
CA ASP A 18 -2.97 6.20 -20.87
C ASP A 18 -1.72 5.46 -20.34
N LEU A 19 -0.52 6.00 -20.59
CA LEU A 19 0.72 5.46 -20.05
C LEU A 19 0.82 5.59 -18.52
N GLU A 20 0.39 6.73 -17.95
CA GLU A 20 0.33 6.92 -16.50
C GLU A 20 -0.61 5.90 -15.84
N LYS A 21 -1.77 5.66 -16.46
CA LYS A 21 -2.70 4.64 -16.01
C LYS A 21 -2.06 3.25 -16.08
N GLN A 22 -1.46 2.88 -17.20
CA GLN A 22 -0.81 1.58 -17.36
C GLN A 22 0.33 1.36 -16.36
N LYS A 23 1.11 2.42 -16.07
CA LYS A 23 2.14 2.40 -15.03
C LYS A 23 1.52 2.14 -13.65
N SER A 24 0.46 2.87 -13.29
CA SER A 24 -0.25 2.71 -12.01
C SER A 24 -0.82 1.29 -11.85
N ASP A 25 -1.42 0.75 -12.90
CA ASP A 25 -2.00 -0.59 -12.90
C ASP A 25 -0.91 -1.66 -12.72
N THR A 26 0.20 -1.54 -13.46
CA THR A 26 1.36 -2.45 -13.34
C THR A 26 1.98 -2.38 -11.95
N GLN A 27 2.13 -1.18 -11.38
CA GLN A 27 2.65 -0.98 -10.03
C GLN A 27 1.75 -1.65 -8.99
N SER A 28 0.43 -1.53 -9.16
CA SER A 28 -0.54 -2.15 -8.26
C SER A 28 -0.48 -3.68 -8.33
N GLN A 29 -0.32 -4.25 -9.52
CA GLN A 29 -0.12 -5.69 -9.71
C GLN A 29 1.17 -6.17 -9.05
N LEU A 30 2.28 -5.46 -9.24
CA LEU A 30 3.55 -5.80 -8.60
C LEU A 30 3.44 -5.75 -7.09
N ASN A 31 2.81 -4.71 -6.53
CA ASN A 31 2.60 -4.60 -5.09
C ASN A 31 1.76 -5.76 -4.54
N ALA A 32 0.74 -6.22 -5.29
CA ALA A 32 -0.06 -7.37 -4.90
C ALA A 32 0.72 -8.70 -4.94
N LEU A 33 1.60 -8.88 -5.93
CA LEU A 33 2.46 -10.06 -6.03
C LEU A 33 3.55 -10.08 -4.95
N LEU A 34 4.05 -8.90 -4.58
CA LEU A 34 5.09 -8.73 -3.59
C LEU A 34 4.57 -8.62 -2.16
N ASP A 35 3.25 -8.58 -1.93
CA ASP A 35 2.65 -8.54 -0.58
C ASP A 35 2.76 -9.94 0.07
N PRO A 36 3.79 -10.20 0.89
CA PRO A 36 4.01 -11.53 1.44
C PRO A 36 2.95 -11.81 2.51
N MET A 37 2.52 -10.78 3.23
CA MET A 37 1.51 -10.85 4.29
C MET A 37 0.11 -11.12 3.72
N GLY A 38 -0.20 -10.59 2.53
CA GLY A 38 -1.44 -10.91 1.83
C GLY A 38 -1.59 -12.38 1.44
N ARG A 39 -0.50 -13.17 1.47
CA ARG A 39 -0.50 -14.61 1.15
C ARG A 39 -0.48 -15.50 2.39
N LEU A 40 -0.29 -14.94 3.58
CA LEU A 40 -0.26 -15.70 4.82
C LEU A 40 -1.69 -15.86 5.37
N PRO A 41 -1.98 -16.96 6.08
CA PRO A 41 -3.15 -17.02 6.94
C PRO A 41 -3.17 -15.83 7.91
N VAL A 42 -4.38 -15.41 8.28
CA VAL A 42 -4.57 -14.24 9.15
C VAL A 42 -3.93 -14.46 10.53
N GLU A 43 -3.94 -15.71 11.01
CA GLU A 43 -3.36 -16.14 12.27
C GLU A 43 -1.84 -15.98 12.27
N VAL A 44 -1.18 -16.40 11.18
CA VAL A 44 0.28 -16.27 11.02
C VAL A 44 0.68 -14.80 10.95
N SER A 45 -0.10 -13.99 10.23
CA SER A 45 0.12 -12.55 10.16
C SER A 45 -0.02 -11.87 11.53
N ALA A 46 -1.02 -12.28 12.31
CA ALA A 46 -1.24 -11.78 13.66
C ALA A 46 -0.08 -12.15 14.60
N GLU A 47 0.42 -13.38 14.51
CA GLU A 47 1.55 -13.84 15.33
C GLU A 47 2.83 -13.08 14.99
N ILE A 48 3.11 -12.82 13.71
CA ILE A 48 4.23 -11.94 13.30
C ILE A 48 4.10 -10.54 13.92
N PHE A 49 2.90 -9.96 13.94
CA PHE A 49 2.68 -8.64 14.56
C PHE A 49 2.96 -8.66 16.07
N MET A 50 2.53 -9.71 16.77
CA MET A 50 2.79 -9.89 18.21
C MET A 50 4.28 -10.00 18.50
N GLU A 51 5.03 -10.77 17.70
CA GLU A 51 6.49 -10.95 17.85
C GLU A 51 7.29 -9.68 17.55
N CYS A 52 6.70 -8.73 16.83
CA CYS A 52 7.32 -7.46 16.49
C CYS A 52 7.01 -6.33 17.49
N LEU A 53 6.26 -6.61 18.57
CA LEU A 53 6.00 -5.63 19.62
C LEU A 53 7.29 -5.24 20.35
N PRO A 54 7.42 -3.96 20.76
CA PRO A 54 8.56 -3.53 21.55
C PRO A 54 8.53 -4.20 22.94
N SER A 55 9.70 -4.44 23.51
CA SER A 55 9.82 -5.05 24.85
C SER A 55 9.19 -4.21 25.97
N THR A 56 9.00 -2.91 25.73
CA THR A 56 8.30 -1.98 26.63
C THR A 56 7.22 -1.22 25.84
N PRO A 57 6.00 -1.05 26.40
CA PRO A 57 4.96 -0.25 25.76
C PRO A 57 5.45 1.15 25.41
N THR A 58 5.13 1.62 24.20
CA THR A 58 5.53 2.93 23.70
C THR A 58 4.36 3.62 23.01
N MET A 59 4.34 4.94 23.07
CA MET A 59 3.39 5.80 22.35
C MET A 59 4.01 6.38 21.06
N ASP A 60 5.20 5.89 20.68
CA ASP A 60 5.89 6.29 19.46
C ASP A 60 5.10 5.80 18.23
N PRO A 61 4.63 6.70 17.35
CA PRO A 61 3.89 6.30 16.15
C PRO A 61 4.73 5.47 15.17
N ASP A 62 6.06 5.62 15.22
CA ASP A 62 6.99 4.89 14.35
C ASP A 62 7.31 3.48 14.87
N GLN A 63 6.70 3.06 15.99
CA GLN A 63 6.89 1.74 16.61
C GLN A 63 5.61 0.89 16.54
N ALA A 64 5.78 -0.43 16.68
CA ALA A 64 4.65 -1.34 16.83
C ALA A 64 3.90 -1.06 18.15
N PRO A 65 2.56 -1.20 18.16
CA PRO A 65 1.70 -1.67 17.06
C PRO A 65 1.32 -0.58 16.03
N THR A 66 1.55 0.70 16.34
CA THR A 66 1.03 1.84 15.57
C THR A 66 1.51 1.84 14.12
N VAL A 67 2.81 1.56 13.90
CA VAL A 67 3.42 1.54 12.56
C VAL A 67 2.76 0.53 11.61
N PHE A 68 2.20 -0.57 12.12
CA PHE A 68 1.47 -1.55 11.28
C PHE A 68 0.23 -0.93 10.63
N THR A 69 -0.36 0.07 11.28
CA THR A 69 -1.52 0.77 10.74
C THR A 69 -1.17 1.70 9.60
N GLU A 70 0.11 1.97 9.32
CA GLU A 70 0.52 2.94 8.31
C GLU A 70 0.98 2.30 6.99
N VAL A 71 1.33 1.00 7.01
CA VAL A 71 1.85 0.28 5.85
C VAL A 71 0.84 0.19 4.70
N CYS A 72 -0.34 -0.39 4.95
CA CYS A 72 -1.39 -0.50 3.94
C CYS A 72 -2.78 -0.70 4.59
N ARG A 73 -3.84 -0.63 3.78
CA ARG A 73 -5.22 -0.81 4.25
C ARG A 73 -5.47 -2.20 4.86
N ALA A 74 -4.82 -3.25 4.35
CA ALA A 74 -5.00 -4.61 4.85
C ALA A 74 -4.36 -4.77 6.24
N TRP A 75 -3.10 -4.33 6.38
CA TRP A 75 -2.39 -4.36 7.66
C TRP A 75 -3.09 -3.53 8.73
N ARG A 76 -3.58 -2.33 8.39
CA ARG A 76 -4.37 -1.50 9.29
C ARG A 76 -5.61 -2.22 9.82
N LYS A 77 -6.39 -2.85 8.92
CA LYS A 77 -7.58 -3.61 9.32
C LYS A 77 -7.21 -4.76 10.25
N LEU A 78 -6.13 -5.48 9.94
CA LEU A 78 -5.66 -6.58 10.75
C LEU A 78 -5.19 -6.12 12.14
N ALA A 79 -4.30 -5.13 12.22
CA ALA A 79 -3.75 -4.61 13.47
C ALA A 79 -4.84 -4.06 14.41
N ILE A 80 -5.86 -3.37 13.88
CA ILE A 80 -7.00 -2.89 14.68
C ILE A 80 -7.89 -4.05 15.15
N SER A 81 -7.95 -5.16 14.39
CA SER A 81 -8.78 -6.32 14.74
C SER A 81 -8.17 -7.23 15.83
N ILE A 82 -6.92 -6.99 16.25
CA ILE A 82 -6.21 -7.78 17.24
C ILE A 82 -6.07 -6.95 18.52
N PRO A 83 -6.98 -7.09 19.52
CA PRO A 83 -6.95 -6.27 20.72
C PRO A 83 -5.67 -6.42 21.54
N SER A 84 -5.00 -7.58 21.49
CA SER A 84 -3.77 -7.84 22.24
C SER A 84 -2.54 -7.10 21.75
N LEU A 85 -2.62 -6.40 20.61
CA LEU A 85 -1.54 -5.54 20.12
C LEU A 85 -1.46 -4.20 20.86
N TRP A 86 -2.55 -3.76 21.51
CA TRP A 86 -2.72 -2.44 22.13
C TRP A 86 -2.76 -2.54 23.65
#